data_AF-A0A7Y5L473-F1
#
_entry.id   AF-A0A7Y5L473-F1
#
_cell.length_a   1.000
_cell.length_b   1.000
_cell.length_c   1.000
_cell.angle_alpha   90.00
_cell.angle_beta   90.00
_cell.angle_gamma   90.00
#
_symmetry.space_group_name_H-M   'P 1'
#
loop_
_entity.id
_entity.type
_entity.pdbx_description
1 polymer ?
#
loop_
_entity_poly.entity_id
_entity_poly.type
_entity_poly.pdbx_seq_one_letter_code
_entity_poly.pdbx_strand_id
1 'polypeptide(L)' 'MKVPLLDLKPQYLALKDEIDAALLNCVDSQQFIMGPAVTKMEAEMAEFIG' A
#
# COMPACT_ATOMS: atom_id res chain seq x y z
N MET A 1 -7.23 -24.95 19.54
CA MET A 1 -6.58 -23.73 18.99
C MET A 1 -6.64 -23.83 17.48
N LYS A 2 -7.23 -22.84 16.78
CA LYS A 2 -7.13 -22.75 15.32
C LYS A 2 -5.94 -21.86 14.99
N VAL A 3 -4.89 -22.42 14.40
CA VAL A 3 -3.76 -21.65 13.88
C VAL A 3 -4.01 -21.44 12.39
N PRO A 4 -4.29 -20.21 11.95
CA PRO A 4 -4.47 -19.92 10.53
C PRO A 4 -3.14 -20.12 9.79
N LEU A 5 -3.20 -20.60 8.55
CA LEU A 5 -2.03 -20.74 7.68
C LEU A 5 -1.34 -19.39 7.43
N LEU A 6 -2.12 -18.32 7.37
CA LEU A 6 -1.66 -16.95 7.20
C LEU A 6 -2.68 -16.00 7.83
N ASP A 7 -2.23 -15.12 8.72
CA ASP A 7 -3.03 -14.02 9.26
C ASP A 7 -2.36 -12.70 8.89
N LEU A 8 -3.00 -11.94 8.00
CA LEU A 8 -2.52 -10.65 7.54
C LEU A 8 -2.98 -9.49 8.42
N LYS A 9 -3.89 -9.72 9.37
CA LYS A 9 -4.41 -8.66 10.24
C LYS A 9 -3.30 -8.00 11.06
N PRO A 10 -2.36 -8.73 11.69
CA PRO A 10 -1.27 -8.10 12.43
C PRO A 10 -0.38 -7.23 11.53
N GLN A 11 -0.11 -7.66 10.29
CA GLN A 11 0.69 -6.89 9.33
C GLN A 11 -0.01 -5.58 8.94
N TYR A 12 -1.31 -5.63 8.62
CA TYR A 12 -2.08 -4.42 8.36
C TYR A 12 -2.09 -3.50 9.58
N LEU A 13 -2.33 -4.04 10.78
CA LEU A 13 -2.37 -3.23 12.01
C LEU A 13 -1.03 -2.54 12.29
N ALA A 14 0.09 -3.20 11.99
CA ALA A 14 1.42 -2.62 12.16
C ALA A 14 1.70 -1.47 11.17
N LEU A 15 1.07 -1.47 9.99
CA LEU A 15 1.26 -0.49 8.91
C LEU A 15 0.05 0.44 8.72
N LYS A 16 -0.93 0.37 9.63
CA LYS A 16 -2.28 0.92 9.43
C LYS A 16 -2.25 2.41 9.12
N ASP A 17 -1.50 3.18 9.91
CA ASP A 17 -1.47 4.63 9.79
C ASP A 17 -0.89 5.08 8.43
N GLU A 18 0.15 4.39 7.94
CA GLU A 18 0.77 4.68 6.65
C GLU A 18 -0.12 4.27 5.47
N ILE A 19 -0.75 3.09 5.56
CA ILE A 19 -1.65 2.58 4.53
C ILE A 19 -2.90 3.47 4.43
N ASP A 20 -3.51 3.82 5.56
CA ASP A 20 -4.71 4.65 5.61
C ASP A 20 -4.41 6.06 5.07
N ALA A 21 -3.25 6.65 5.40
CA ALA A 21 -2.84 7.94 4.86
C ALA A 21 -2.64 7.89 3.33
N ALA A 22 -1.96 6.85 2.81
CA ALA A 22 -1.78 6.67 1.37
C ALA A 22 -3.12 6.47 0.64
N LEU A 23 -4.04 5.72 1.24
CA LEU A 23 -5.39 5.51 0.72
C LEU A 23 -6.17 6.84 0.65
N LEU A 24 -6.18 7.62 1.74
CA LEU A 24 -6.86 8.92 1.79
C LEU A 24 -6.30 9.88 0.74
N ASN A 25 -4.98 9.95 0.58
CA ASN A 25 -4.36 10.78 -0.47
C ASN A 25 -4.82 10.38 -1.88
N CYS A 26 -4.98 9.08 -2.15
CA CYS A 26 -5.49 8.60 -3.44
C CYS A 26 -6.96 9.01 -3.64
N VAL A 27 -7.79 8.86 -2.60
CA VAL A 27 -9.20 9.28 -2.62
C VAL A 27 -9.35 10.78 -2.84
N ASP A 28 -8.57 11.60 -2.13
CA ASP A 28 -8.59 13.06 -2.26
C ASP A 28 -8.17 13.53 -3.65
N SER A 29 -7.21 12.82 -4.27
CA SER A 29 -6.75 13.13 -5.63
C SER A 29 -7.76 12.75 -6.72
N GLN A 30 -8.67 11.80 -6.44
CA GLN A 30 -9.58 11.16 -7.39
C GLN A 30 -8.89 10.52 -8.63
N GLN A 31 -7.57 10.34 -8.60
CA GLN A 31 -6.78 9.79 -9.70
C GLN A 31 -6.58 8.28 -9.57
N PHE A 32 -7.67 7.53 -9.76
CA PHE A 32 -7.68 6.09 -9.48
C PHE A 32 -7.01 5.20 -10.54
N ILE A 33 -6.77 5.71 -11.74
CA ILE A 33 -6.19 4.96 -12.86
C ILE A 33 -4.95 5.70 -13.35
N MET A 34 -3.80 5.02 -13.35
CA MET A 34 -2.50 5.58 -13.77
C MET A 34 -2.16 6.92 -13.08
N GLY A 35 -2.52 7.05 -11.81
CA GLY A 35 -2.24 8.23 -10.99
C GLY A 35 -0.79 8.28 -10.47
N PRO A 36 -0.41 9.38 -9.79
CA PRO A 36 0.95 9.66 -9.35
C PRO A 36 1.50 8.61 -8.37
N ALA A 37 0.64 7.98 -7.57
CA ALA A 37 1.03 6.88 -6.69
C ALA A 37 1.59 5.66 -7.47
N VAL A 38 1.03 5.38 -8.65
CA VAL A 38 1.51 4.30 -9.53
C VAL A 38 2.89 4.65 -10.08
N THR A 39 3.06 5.84 -10.66
CA THR A 39 4.35 6.29 -11.20
C THR A 39 5.44 6.30 -10.13
N LYS A 40 5.12 6.75 -8.92
CA LYS A 40 6.07 6.74 -7.80
C LYS A 40 6.48 5.31 -7.42
N MET A 41 5.51 4.42 -7.25
CA MET A 41 5.77 3.01 -6.94
C MET A 41 6.60 2.33 -8.04
N GLU A 42 6.31 2.59 -9.31
CA GLU A 42 7.08 2.04 -10.44
C GLU A 42 8.55 2.48 -10.40
N ALA A 43 8.81 3.76 -10.09
CA ALA A 43 10.18 4.28 -9.95
C ALA A 43 10.92 3.64 -8.75
N GLU A 44 10.26 3.58 -7.59
CA GLU A 44 10.81 2.94 -6.39
C GLU A 44 11.07 1.45 -6.60
N MET A 45 10.17 0.77 -7.33
CA MET A 45 10.31 -0.65 -7.65
C MET A 45 11.47 -0.87 -8.63
N ALA A 46 11.59 -0.04 -9.67
CA ALA A 46 12.71 -0.09 -10.61
C ALA A 46 14.04 0.10 -9.88
N GLU A 47 14.13 1.07 -8.97
CA GLU A 47 15.32 1.24 -8.13
C GLU A 47 15.60 0.02 -7.24
N PHE A 48 14.55 -0.59 -6.68
CA PHE A 48 14.68 -1.75 -5.81
C PHE A 48 15.14 -3.02 -6.56
N ILE A 49 14.73 -3.22 -7.81
CA ILE A 49 15.03 -4.44 -8.58
C ILE A 49 16.19 -4.32 -9.58
N GLY A 50 16.64 -3.11 -9.91
CA GLY A 50 17.70 -2.82 -10.89
C GLY A 50 17.23 -2.77 -12.34
#